data_AF-A0A397QVF1-F1
#
_entry.id   AF-A0A397QVF1-F1
#
_cell.length_a   1.000
_cell.length_b   1.000
_cell.length_c   1.000
_cell.angle_alpha   90.00
_cell.angle_beta   90.00
_cell.angle_gamma   90.00
#
_symmetry.space_group_name_H-M   'P 1'
#
loop_
_entity.id
_entity.type
_entity.pdbx_description
1 polymer ?
#
loop_
_entity_poly.entity_id
_entity_poly.type
_entity_poly.pdbx_seq_one_letter_code
_entity_poly.pdbx_strand_id
1 'polypeptide(L)'
;MYDLFYNISGPTVWIISGIELLLLIYLIYKSIKTKSLFILLVTLITFGLFYDAFITSLGTIVDASNIMFLSKVRFILHATLVPLLFIISILTINLKKPFKIAVYITTSLFIILGIICIIFTSYEVINFAGISRLTVNKELTNKAINTIPTVINILAVIPLIVVGIYKLIKSKNIHLLLSGGLMFFFSMLPPIIKMNDFMFLISMFGEICMVFFLILYFNKESK
;
A
#
# COMPACT_ATOMS: atom_id res chain seq x y z
N MET A 1 -7.20 25.96 -5.12
CA MET A 1 -6.41 24.71 -5.03
C MET A 1 -7.30 23.55 -4.60
N TYR A 2 -8.05 23.67 -3.49
CA TYR A 2 -8.99 22.64 -3.03
C TYR A 2 -10.03 22.23 -4.10
N ASP A 3 -10.67 23.20 -4.76
CA ASP A 3 -11.66 22.93 -5.83
C ASP A 3 -11.07 22.25 -7.06
N LEU A 4 -9.81 22.57 -7.40
CA LEU A 4 -9.09 21.90 -8.49
C LEU A 4 -8.89 20.42 -8.14
N PHE A 5 -8.38 20.12 -6.93
CA PHE A 5 -8.21 18.75 -6.43
C PHE A 5 -9.53 18.00 -6.37
N TYR A 6 -10.60 18.67 -5.93
CA TYR A 6 -11.95 18.09 -5.88
C TYR A 6 -12.42 17.66 -7.28
N ASN A 7 -12.31 18.53 -8.28
CA ASN A 7 -12.80 18.26 -9.64
C ASN A 7 -11.97 17.20 -10.38
N ILE A 8 -10.67 17.09 -10.12
CA ILE A 8 -9.80 16.12 -10.79
C ILE A 8 -9.72 14.76 -10.07
N SER A 9 -10.26 14.65 -8.85
CA SER A 9 -10.11 13.43 -8.02
C SER A 9 -10.63 12.18 -8.73
N GLY A 10 -11.87 12.22 -9.24
CA GLY A 10 -12.45 11.09 -9.95
C GLY A 10 -11.60 10.59 -11.13
N PRO A 11 -11.27 11.45 -12.12
CA PRO A 11 -10.38 11.08 -13.22
C PRO A 11 -8.99 10.60 -12.75
N THR A 12 -8.45 11.19 -11.69
CA THR A 12 -7.12 10.84 -11.18
C THR A 12 -7.08 9.42 -10.63
N VAL A 13 -8.11 8.96 -9.90
CA VAL A 13 -8.15 7.58 -9.37
C VAL A 13 -8.24 6.56 -10.51
N TRP A 14 -8.95 6.87 -11.60
CA TRP A 14 -8.94 6.03 -12.81
C TRP A 14 -7.57 5.92 -13.46
N ILE A 15 -6.84 7.04 -13.56
CA ILE A 15 -5.48 7.05 -14.10
C ILE A 15 -4.55 6.23 -13.22
N ILE A 16 -4.61 6.40 -11.90
CA ILE A 16 -3.83 5.64 -10.92
C ILE A 16 -4.10 4.14 -11.08
N SER A 17 -5.38 3.73 -11.10
CA SER A 17 -5.76 2.33 -11.30
C SER A 17 -5.22 1.76 -12.62
N GLY A 18 -5.26 2.55 -13.70
CA GLY A 18 -4.68 2.16 -14.99
C GLY A 18 -3.16 1.98 -14.93
N ILE A 19 -2.44 2.88 -14.25
CA ILE A 19 -0.98 2.77 -14.05
C ILE A 19 -0.64 1.52 -13.24
N GLU A 20 -1.36 1.26 -12.14
CA GLU A 20 -1.14 0.08 -11.31
C GLU A 20 -1.44 -1.22 -12.05
N LEU A 21 -2.45 -1.24 -12.92
CA LEU A 21 -2.73 -2.38 -13.79
C LEU A 21 -1.55 -2.65 -14.74
N LEU A 22 -0.98 -1.62 -15.36
CA LEU A 22 0.18 -1.77 -16.24
C LEU A 22 1.40 -2.29 -15.47
N LEU A 23 1.65 -1.77 -14.27
CA LEU A 23 2.72 -2.25 -13.38
C LEU A 23 2.49 -3.71 -12.97
N LEU A 24 1.24 -4.07 -12.64
CA LEU A 24 0.84 -5.43 -12.28
C LEU A 24 1.08 -6.40 -13.44
N ILE A 25 0.64 -6.07 -14.65
CA ILE A 25 0.85 -6.89 -15.85
C ILE A 25 2.35 -7.12 -16.09
N TYR A 26 3.15 -6.06 -16.00
CA TYR A 26 4.61 -6.15 -16.12
C TYR A 26 5.22 -7.06 -15.04
N LEU A 27 4.77 -6.92 -13.79
CA LEU A 27 5.26 -7.71 -12.65
C LEU A 27 4.85 -9.17 -12.75
N ILE A 28 3.63 -9.48 -13.21
CA ILE A 28 3.18 -10.87 -13.47
C ILE A 28 4.10 -11.51 -14.51
N TYR A 29 4.31 -10.84 -15.65
CA TYR A 29 5.23 -11.33 -16.70
C TYR A 29 6.63 -11.61 -16.13
N LYS A 30 7.16 -10.67 -15.34
CA LYS A 30 8.48 -10.77 -14.74
C LYS A 30 8.57 -11.84 -13.65
N SER A 31 7.51 -12.05 -12.88
CA SER A 31 7.40 -13.07 -11.84
C SER A 31 7.52 -14.46 -12.46
N ILE A 32 6.79 -14.68 -13.56
CA ILE A 32 6.83 -15.93 -14.33
C ILE A 32 8.24 -16.18 -14.89
N LYS A 33 8.88 -15.15 -15.45
CA LYS A 33 10.19 -15.28 -16.09
C LYS A 33 11.34 -15.49 -15.10
N THR A 34 11.34 -14.78 -13.97
CA THR A 34 12.47 -14.77 -13.03
C THR A 34 12.32 -15.79 -11.90
N LYS A 35 11.10 -16.24 -11.59
CA LYS A 35 10.77 -17.08 -10.42
C LYS A 35 11.32 -16.52 -9.09
N SER A 36 11.54 -15.21 -9.02
CA SER A 36 12.07 -14.56 -7.84
C SER A 36 10.96 -14.33 -6.82
N LEU A 37 11.17 -14.82 -5.59
CA LEU A 37 10.25 -14.56 -4.48
C LEU A 37 10.06 -13.06 -4.24
N PHE A 38 11.11 -12.25 -4.43
CA PHE A 38 11.00 -10.79 -4.32
C PHE A 38 9.96 -10.24 -5.31
N ILE A 39 10.07 -10.60 -6.59
CA ILE A 39 9.12 -10.12 -7.62
C ILE A 39 7.72 -10.67 -7.36
N LEU A 40 7.58 -11.91 -6.90
CA LEU A 40 6.27 -12.46 -6.53
C LEU A 40 5.60 -11.63 -5.43
N LEU A 41 6.32 -11.28 -4.37
CA LEU A 41 5.77 -10.46 -3.29
C LEU A 41 5.41 -9.05 -3.75
N VAL A 42 6.26 -8.42 -4.58
CA VAL A 42 5.94 -7.11 -5.18
C VAL A 42 4.71 -7.22 -6.09
N THR A 43 4.55 -8.31 -6.83
CA THR A 43 3.37 -8.57 -7.66
C THR A 43 2.10 -8.67 -6.81
N LEU A 44 2.16 -9.43 -5.71
CA LEU A 44 1.03 -9.58 -4.78
C LEU A 44 0.62 -8.24 -4.17
N ILE A 45 1.59 -7.44 -3.70
CA ILE A 45 1.31 -6.08 -3.18
C ILE A 45 0.66 -5.24 -4.28
N THR A 46 1.25 -5.21 -5.48
CA THR A 46 0.74 -4.40 -6.61
C THR A 46 -0.68 -4.83 -7.01
N PHE A 47 -1.02 -6.11 -6.89
CA PHE A 47 -2.39 -6.58 -7.08
C PHE A 47 -3.36 -5.99 -6.06
N GLY A 48 -2.97 -5.97 -4.78
CA GLY A 48 -3.77 -5.34 -3.72
C GLY A 48 -3.97 -3.85 -3.94
N LEU A 49 -2.91 -3.16 -4.36
CA LEU A 49 -2.93 -1.72 -4.68
C LEU A 49 -3.85 -1.43 -5.87
N PHE A 50 -3.66 -2.16 -6.98
CA PHE A 50 -4.54 -2.08 -8.16
C PHE A 50 -6.00 -2.31 -7.78
N TYR A 51 -6.29 -3.32 -6.96
CA TYR A 51 -7.65 -3.59 -6.50
C TYR A 51 -8.20 -2.42 -5.67
N ASP A 52 -7.39 -1.83 -4.79
CA ASP A 52 -7.78 -0.65 -4.00
C ASP A 52 -8.11 0.57 -4.86
N ALA A 53 -7.23 0.92 -5.80
CA ALA A 53 -7.48 2.02 -6.74
C ALA A 53 -8.67 1.72 -7.66
N PHE A 54 -8.81 0.48 -8.14
CA PHE A 54 -9.90 0.08 -9.03
C PHE A 54 -11.26 0.18 -8.34
N ILE A 55 -11.42 -0.42 -7.16
CA ILE A 55 -12.68 -0.34 -6.40
C ILE A 55 -13.00 1.12 -6.02
N THR A 56 -11.98 1.91 -5.69
CA THR A 56 -12.17 3.35 -5.42
C THR A 56 -12.59 4.11 -6.68
N SER A 57 -12.03 3.77 -7.85
CA SER A 57 -12.41 4.37 -9.14
C SER A 57 -13.86 4.03 -9.52
N LEU A 58 -14.30 2.79 -9.26
CA LEU A 58 -15.69 2.39 -9.47
C LEU A 58 -16.67 3.23 -8.64
N GLY A 59 -16.24 3.71 -7.47
CA GLY A 59 -16.98 4.65 -6.63
C GLY A 59 -17.37 5.97 -7.32
N THR A 60 -16.77 6.30 -8.47
CA THR A 60 -17.16 7.47 -9.29
C THR A 60 -18.39 7.23 -10.16
N ILE A 61 -18.76 5.96 -10.38
CA ILE A 61 -19.84 5.55 -11.29
C ILE A 61 -20.92 4.76 -10.54
N VAL A 62 -20.53 4.06 -9.47
CA VAL A 62 -21.38 3.16 -8.69
C VAL A 62 -21.32 3.56 -7.22
N ASP A 63 -22.47 3.67 -6.56
CA ASP A 63 -22.54 3.91 -5.12
C ASP A 63 -21.84 2.81 -4.32
N ALA A 64 -21.11 3.19 -3.27
CA ALA A 64 -20.35 2.26 -2.44
C ALA A 64 -21.22 1.21 -1.73
N SER A 65 -22.51 1.49 -1.52
CA SER A 65 -23.49 0.52 -1.01
C SER A 65 -23.64 -0.69 -1.93
N ASN A 66 -23.63 -0.47 -3.25
CA ASN A 66 -23.78 -1.52 -4.26
C ASN A 66 -22.51 -2.36 -4.43
N ILE A 67 -21.34 -1.80 -4.07
CA ILE A 67 -20.04 -2.48 -4.10
C ILE A 67 -19.47 -2.72 -2.69
N MET A 68 -20.34 -2.81 -1.68
CA MET A 68 -19.92 -2.92 -0.27
C MET A 68 -19.05 -4.14 -0.02
N PHE A 69 -19.40 -5.30 -0.61
CA PHE A 69 -18.60 -6.51 -0.46
C PHE A 69 -17.19 -6.34 -1.05
N LEU A 70 -17.08 -5.80 -2.27
CA LEU A 70 -15.79 -5.53 -2.92
C LEU A 70 -14.96 -4.52 -2.12
N SER A 71 -15.61 -3.51 -1.55
CA SER A 71 -14.98 -2.53 -0.67
C SER A 71 -14.46 -3.15 0.63
N LYS A 72 -15.09 -4.20 1.15
CA LYS A 72 -14.56 -4.95 2.31
C LYS A 72 -13.37 -5.83 1.92
N VAL A 73 -13.43 -6.49 0.76
CA VAL A 73 -12.31 -7.27 0.21
C VAL A 73 -11.07 -6.40 0.05
N ARG A 74 -11.25 -5.14 -0.39
CA ARG A 74 -10.18 -4.15 -0.49
C ARG A 74 -9.41 -3.97 0.82
N PHE A 75 -10.12 -3.79 1.94
CA PHE A 75 -9.48 -3.66 3.26
C PHE A 75 -8.72 -4.95 3.64
N ILE A 76 -9.30 -6.12 3.38
CA ILE A 76 -8.67 -7.42 3.66
C ILE A 76 -7.37 -7.56 2.85
N LEU A 77 -7.41 -7.25 1.55
CA LEU A 77 -6.24 -7.29 0.68
C LEU A 77 -5.16 -6.32 1.18
N HIS A 78 -5.52 -5.09 1.53
CA HIS A 78 -4.55 -4.14 2.05
C HIS A 78 -3.89 -4.62 3.35
N ALA A 79 -4.68 -5.09 4.32
CA ALA A 79 -4.17 -5.60 5.60
C ALA A 79 -3.33 -6.88 5.49
N THR A 80 -3.56 -7.70 4.47
CA THR A 80 -2.80 -8.93 4.25
C THR A 80 -1.54 -8.71 3.42
N LEU A 81 -1.59 -7.82 2.44
CA LEU A 81 -0.53 -7.67 1.45
C LEU A 81 0.52 -6.63 1.87
N VAL A 82 0.13 -5.52 2.50
CA VAL A 82 1.08 -4.47 2.93
C VAL A 82 2.14 -5.01 3.90
N PRO A 83 1.82 -5.86 4.90
CA PRO A 83 2.84 -6.46 5.76
C PRO A 83 3.91 -7.27 5.00
N LEU A 84 3.66 -7.72 3.77
CA LEU A 84 4.69 -8.43 2.99
C LEU A 84 5.91 -7.54 2.68
N LEU A 85 5.83 -6.21 2.84
CA LEU A 85 6.97 -5.30 2.79
C LEU A 85 8.05 -5.63 3.83
N PHE A 86 7.69 -6.20 4.99
CA PHE A 86 8.65 -6.71 5.96
C PHE A 86 9.52 -7.83 5.37
N ILE A 87 8.86 -8.77 4.66
CA ILE A 87 9.54 -9.88 4.01
C ILE A 87 10.40 -9.38 2.86
N ILE A 88 9.89 -8.48 2.03
CA ILE A 88 10.66 -7.85 0.96
C ILE A 88 11.93 -7.21 1.52
N SER A 89 11.82 -6.47 2.63
CA SER A 89 12.95 -5.82 3.29
C SER A 89 14.04 -6.83 3.65
N ILE A 90 13.71 -7.94 4.30
CA ILE A 90 14.71 -8.96 4.67
C ILE A 90 15.25 -9.76 3.49
N LEU A 91 14.50 -9.90 2.38
CA LEU A 91 14.99 -10.58 1.17
C LEU A 91 16.12 -9.78 0.50
N THR A 92 16.19 -8.47 0.72
CA THR A 92 17.27 -7.64 0.16
C THR A 92 18.58 -7.71 0.95
N ILE A 93 18.58 -8.30 2.15
CA ILE A 93 19.74 -8.34 3.04
C ILE A 93 20.06 -9.74 3.56
N ASN A 94 21.35 -10.01 3.77
CA ASN A 94 21.82 -11.27 4.33
C ASN A 94 21.77 -11.24 5.86
N LEU A 95 20.58 -11.45 6.43
CA LEU A 95 20.40 -11.64 7.87
C LEU A 95 20.64 -13.08 8.32
N LYS A 96 21.03 -13.26 9.58
CA LYS A 96 21.12 -14.58 10.23
C LYS A 96 19.72 -15.21 10.34
N LYS A 97 19.65 -16.54 10.33
CA LYS A 97 18.42 -17.34 10.44
C LYS A 97 17.44 -16.89 11.53
N PRO A 98 17.84 -16.60 12.80
CA PRO A 98 16.89 -16.21 13.84
C PRO A 98 16.14 -14.91 13.50
N PHE A 99 16.82 -13.91 12.90
CA PHE A 99 16.19 -12.66 12.51
C PHE A 99 15.20 -12.83 11.37
N LYS A 100 15.51 -13.70 10.39
CA LYS A 100 14.58 -14.03 9.30
C LYS A 100 13.30 -14.66 9.86
N ILE A 101 13.43 -15.61 10.78
CA ILE A 101 12.29 -16.25 11.45
C ILE A 101 11.46 -15.22 12.21
N ALA A 102 12.10 -14.35 12.98
CA ALA A 102 11.41 -13.30 13.73
C ALA A 102 10.56 -12.42 12.80
N VAL A 103 11.10 -11.97 11.67
CA VAL A 103 10.35 -11.15 10.70
C VAL A 103 9.20 -11.91 10.07
N TYR A 104 9.34 -13.20 9.75
CA TYR A 104 8.22 -14.00 9.27
C TYR A 104 7.10 -14.11 10.30
N ILE A 105 7.44 -14.38 11.57
CA ILE A 105 6.46 -14.43 12.66
C ILE A 105 5.76 -13.08 12.83
N THR A 106 6.51 -11.98 12.88
CA THR A 106 5.95 -10.63 12.99
C THR A 106 5.03 -10.28 11.82
N THR A 107 5.42 -10.64 10.59
CA THR A 107 4.59 -10.42 9.41
C THR A 107 3.26 -11.17 9.52
N SER A 108 3.30 -12.46 9.88
CA SER A 108 2.10 -13.28 10.08
C SER A 108 1.20 -12.72 11.18
N LEU A 109 1.78 -12.26 12.29
CA LEU A 109 1.02 -11.63 13.38
C LEU A 109 0.31 -10.37 12.92
N PHE A 110 0.97 -9.50 12.15
CA PHE A 110 0.33 -8.30 11.62
C PHE A 110 -0.77 -8.59 10.61
N ILE A 111 -0.61 -9.61 9.78
CA ILE A 111 -1.68 -10.07 8.87
C ILE A 111 -2.90 -10.52 9.68
N ILE A 112 -2.71 -11.38 10.68
CA ILE A 112 -3.80 -11.89 11.53
C ILE A 112 -4.48 -10.73 12.28
N LEU A 113 -3.70 -9.85 12.91
CA LEU A 113 -4.22 -8.69 13.63
C LEU A 113 -4.98 -7.73 12.70
N GLY A 114 -4.47 -7.50 11.48
CA GLY A 114 -5.12 -6.67 10.47
C GLY A 114 -6.47 -7.22 10.05
N ILE A 115 -6.56 -8.53 9.77
CA ILE A 115 -7.81 -9.22 9.44
C ILE A 115 -8.81 -9.12 10.61
N ILE A 116 -8.36 -9.38 11.84
CA ILE A 116 -9.19 -9.27 13.04
C ILE A 116 -9.75 -7.85 13.17
N CYS A 117 -8.91 -6.83 13.02
CA CYS A 117 -9.35 -5.43 13.11
C CYS A 117 -10.44 -5.14 12.08
N ILE A 118 -10.30 -5.60 10.84
CA ILE A 118 -11.27 -5.40 9.76
C ILE A 118 -12.62 -6.04 10.08
N ILE A 119 -12.64 -7.23 10.67
CA ILE A 119 -13.87 -7.95 11.05
C ILE A 119 -14.64 -7.17 12.12
N PHE A 120 -13.94 -6.56 13.08
CA PHE A 120 -14.55 -5.80 14.16
C PHE A 120 -14.71 -4.30 13.86
N THR A 121 -14.37 -3.86 12.64
CA THR A 121 -14.52 -2.47 12.22
C THR A 121 -15.94 -2.20 11.71
N SER A 122 -16.52 -1.10 12.17
CA SER A 122 -17.77 -0.59 11.60
C SER A 122 -17.46 0.34 10.44
N TYR A 123 -18.19 0.18 9.35
CA TYR A 123 -17.96 0.92 8.11
C TYR A 123 -19.12 1.86 7.79
N GLU A 124 -18.80 3.00 7.20
CA GLU A 124 -19.78 3.96 6.70
C GLU A 124 -19.44 4.36 5.26
N VAL A 125 -20.48 4.74 4.50
CA VAL A 125 -20.33 5.25 3.15
C VAL A 125 -20.15 6.76 3.21
N ILE A 126 -19.07 7.25 2.62
CA ILE A 126 -18.82 8.68 2.44
C ILE A 126 -18.75 8.98 0.95
N ASN A 127 -19.43 10.05 0.55
CA ASN A 127 -19.32 10.63 -0.78
C ASN A 127 -18.43 11.86 -0.69
N PHE A 128 -17.27 11.82 -1.34
CA PHE A 128 -16.33 12.94 -1.38
C PHE A 128 -15.74 13.10 -2.77
N ALA A 129 -15.69 14.33 -3.30
CA ALA A 129 -15.14 14.63 -4.62
C ALA A 129 -15.76 13.79 -5.77
N GLY A 130 -17.07 13.53 -5.68
CA GLY A 130 -17.79 12.67 -6.63
C GLY A 130 -17.44 11.17 -6.54
N ILE A 131 -16.71 10.76 -5.50
CA ILE A 131 -16.32 9.37 -5.25
C ILE A 131 -17.09 8.87 -4.03
N SER A 132 -17.94 7.87 -4.24
CA SER A 132 -18.57 7.09 -3.17
C SER A 132 -17.59 6.01 -2.69
N ARG A 133 -17.22 6.03 -1.41
CA ARG A 133 -16.30 5.06 -0.83
C ARG A 133 -16.71 4.61 0.56
N LEU A 134 -16.37 3.37 0.88
CA LEU A 134 -16.45 2.84 2.23
C LEU A 134 -15.26 3.34 3.05
N THR A 135 -15.52 3.89 4.24
CA THR A 135 -14.51 4.28 5.23
C THR A 135 -14.83 3.68 6.60
N VAL A 136 -13.86 3.77 7.51
CA VAL A 136 -14.02 3.38 8.91
C VAL A 136 -14.86 4.42 9.64
N ASN A 137 -15.98 4.00 10.22
CA ASN A 137 -16.76 4.83 11.13
C ASN A 137 -16.02 4.92 12.48
N LYS A 138 -15.45 6.10 12.75
CA LYS A 138 -14.60 6.34 13.93
C LYS A 138 -15.37 6.41 15.25
N GLU A 139 -16.67 6.66 15.20
CA GLU A 139 -17.51 6.84 16.40
C GLU A 139 -17.98 5.49 16.95
N LEU A 140 -18.34 4.56 16.05
CA LEU A 140 -18.81 3.22 16.40
C LEU A 140 -17.67 2.22 16.61
N THR A 141 -16.51 2.46 15.99
CA THR A 141 -15.37 1.55 16.08
C THR A 141 -14.49 1.89 17.28
N ASN A 142 -14.14 0.87 18.07
CA ASN A 142 -13.26 1.02 19.22
C ASN A 142 -11.93 1.70 18.83
N LYS A 143 -11.46 2.66 19.65
CA LYS A 143 -10.21 3.41 19.42
C LYS A 143 -9.00 2.50 19.17
N ALA A 144 -8.91 1.36 19.86
CA ALA A 144 -7.82 0.40 19.65
C ALA A 144 -7.83 -0.16 18.22
N ILE A 145 -9.02 -0.55 17.74
CA ILE A 145 -9.24 -1.10 16.40
C ILE A 145 -8.96 -0.05 15.32
N ASN A 146 -9.26 1.22 15.58
CA ASN A 146 -8.94 2.33 14.66
C ASN A 146 -7.43 2.63 14.56
N THR A 147 -6.69 2.38 15.65
CA THR A 147 -5.27 2.78 15.73
C THR A 147 -4.35 1.71 15.15
N ILE A 148 -4.67 0.42 15.35
CA ILE A 148 -3.82 -0.70 14.93
C ILE A 148 -3.50 -0.68 13.43
N PRO A 149 -4.46 -0.52 12.49
CA PRO A 149 -4.16 -0.50 11.05
C PRO A 149 -3.19 0.63 10.65
N THR A 150 -3.37 1.81 11.26
CA THR A 150 -2.49 2.96 11.02
C THR A 150 -1.06 2.66 11.47
N VAL A 151 -0.90 2.05 12.65
CA VAL A 151 0.40 1.64 13.19
C VAL A 151 1.04 0.58 12.31
N ILE A 152 0.29 -0.44 11.88
CA ILE A 152 0.79 -1.50 10.98
C ILE A 152 1.31 -0.91 9.67
N ASN A 153 0.56 0.01 9.06
CA ASN A 153 0.97 0.64 7.79
C ASN A 153 2.25 1.46 7.94
N ILE A 154 2.37 2.27 9.00
CA ILE A 154 3.60 3.04 9.27
C ILE A 154 4.78 2.08 9.53
N LEU A 155 4.56 1.07 10.37
CA LEU A 155 5.59 0.09 10.70
C LEU A 155 6.00 -0.77 9.50
N ALA A 156 5.15 -0.99 8.51
CA ALA A 156 5.49 -1.75 7.31
C ALA A 156 6.51 -1.01 6.42
N VAL A 157 6.49 0.33 6.43
CA VAL A 157 7.37 1.17 5.60
C VAL A 157 8.73 1.41 6.25
N ILE A 158 8.78 1.53 7.58
CA ILE A 158 10.02 1.83 8.32
C ILE A 158 11.17 0.82 8.03
N PRO A 159 10.97 -0.51 8.08
CA PRO A 159 12.00 -1.48 7.72
C PRO A 159 12.51 -1.29 6.30
N LEU A 160 11.63 -0.94 5.36
CA LEU A 160 12.02 -0.70 3.98
C LEU A 160 12.97 0.49 3.88
N ILE A 161 12.71 1.56 4.63
CA ILE A 161 13.59 2.73 4.75
C ILE A 161 14.92 2.35 5.40
N VAL A 162 14.90 1.67 6.56
CA VAL A 162 16.11 1.27 7.29
C VAL A 162 17.01 0.39 6.42
N VAL A 163 16.42 -0.61 5.75
CA VAL A 163 17.16 -1.48 4.84
C VAL A 163 17.61 -0.73 3.58
N GLY A 164 16.82 0.24 3.12
CA GLY A 164 17.19 1.17 2.06
C GLY A 164 18.43 1.99 2.40
N ILE A 165 18.52 2.54 3.62
CA ILE A 165 19.72 3.24 4.11
C ILE A 165 20.92 2.30 4.12
N TYR A 166 20.76 1.09 4.65
CA TYR A 166 21.83 0.09 4.66
C TYR A 166 22.33 -0.24 3.25
N LYS A 167 21.42 -0.45 2.29
CA LYS A 167 21.76 -0.71 0.88
C LYS A 167 22.37 0.50 0.18
N LEU A 168 21.93 1.71 0.50
CA LEU A 168 22.55 2.92 -0.01
C LEU A 168 24.02 3.01 0.41
N ILE A 169 24.31 2.77 1.69
CA ILE A 169 25.68 2.80 2.22
C ILE A 169 26.53 1.67 1.60
N LYS A 170 25.97 0.46 1.50
CA LYS A 170 26.74 -0.74 1.10
C LYS A 170 26.90 -0.92 -0.41
N SER A 171 25.84 -0.70 -1.20
CA SER A 171 25.81 -0.97 -2.65
C SER A 171 25.49 0.25 -3.51
N LYS A 172 25.40 1.46 -2.92
CA LYS A 172 25.01 2.71 -3.61
C LYS A 172 23.71 2.54 -4.41
N ASN A 173 22.80 1.72 -3.90
CA ASN A 173 21.50 1.47 -4.49
C ASN A 173 20.42 2.24 -3.71
N ILE A 174 20.04 3.40 -4.22
CA ILE A 174 19.09 4.32 -3.57
C ILE A 174 17.62 3.90 -3.77
N HIS A 175 17.33 3.01 -4.71
CA HIS A 175 15.95 2.72 -5.12
C HIS A 175 15.08 2.18 -3.98
N LEU A 176 15.63 1.33 -3.11
CA LEU A 176 14.88 0.81 -1.97
C LEU A 176 14.54 1.91 -0.94
N LEU A 177 15.47 2.85 -0.72
CA LEU A 177 15.23 4.01 0.12
C LEU A 177 14.18 4.94 -0.49
N LEU A 178 14.22 5.20 -1.80
CA LEU A 178 13.22 6.02 -2.48
C LEU A 178 11.83 5.38 -2.43
N SER A 179 11.76 4.06 -2.55
CA SER A 179 10.50 3.32 -2.43
C SER A 179 9.82 3.57 -1.08
N GLY A 180 10.51 3.30 0.02
CA GLY A 180 9.96 3.54 1.36
C GLY A 180 9.82 5.01 1.72
N GLY A 181 10.81 5.83 1.35
CA GLY A 181 10.84 7.25 1.66
C GLY A 181 9.72 8.05 1.00
N LEU A 182 9.44 7.77 -0.28
CA LEU A 182 8.33 8.44 -0.98
C LEU A 182 6.97 7.98 -0.47
N MET A 183 6.79 6.68 -0.20
CA MET A 183 5.55 6.19 0.41
C MET A 183 5.29 6.86 1.76
N PHE A 184 6.31 6.97 2.60
CA PHE A 184 6.23 7.66 3.88
C PHE A 184 5.96 9.16 3.72
N PHE A 185 6.62 9.82 2.76
CA PHE A 185 6.39 11.23 2.46
C PHE A 185 4.95 11.50 2.02
N PHE A 186 4.44 10.74 1.04
CA PHE A 186 3.09 10.92 0.52
C PHE A 186 1.99 10.54 1.53
N SER A 187 2.25 9.61 2.45
CA SER A 187 1.31 9.31 3.54
C SER A 187 1.30 10.37 4.65
N MET A 188 2.41 11.06 4.89
CA MET A 188 2.50 12.14 5.89
C MET A 188 2.11 13.53 5.37
N LEU A 189 2.16 13.75 4.06
CA LEU A 189 1.88 15.05 3.45
C LEU A 189 0.44 15.58 3.72
N PRO A 190 -0.63 14.77 3.64
CA PRO A 190 -2.01 15.27 3.77
C PRO A 190 -2.33 15.89 5.15
N PRO A 191 -1.91 15.29 6.28
CA PRO A 191 -2.01 15.92 7.61
C PRO A 191 -1.29 17.26 7.72
N ILE A 192 -0.11 17.39 7.09
CA ILE A 192 0.73 18.59 7.17
C ILE A 192 0.09 19.77 6.42
N ILE A 193 -0.48 19.51 5.24
CA ILE A 193 -1.12 20.53 4.39
C ILE A 193 -2.60 20.74 4.75
N LYS A 194 -3.11 20.06 5.79
CA LYS A 194 -4.53 20.09 6.22
C LYS A 194 -5.51 19.66 5.11
N MET A 195 -5.09 18.72 4.27
CA MET A 195 -5.89 18.14 3.17
C MET A 195 -6.24 16.67 3.47
N ASN A 196 -6.71 16.41 4.68
CA ASN A 196 -6.99 15.05 5.16
C ASN A 196 -8.02 14.30 4.29
N ASP A 197 -8.94 15.02 3.65
CA ASP A 197 -9.95 14.42 2.79
C ASP A 197 -9.33 13.80 1.53
N PHE A 198 -8.23 14.37 1.04
CA PHE A 198 -7.46 13.89 -0.11
C PHE A 198 -6.36 12.89 0.27
N MET A 199 -6.31 12.44 1.54
CA MET A 199 -5.27 11.53 2.02
C MET A 199 -5.20 10.23 1.20
N PHE A 200 -6.36 9.69 0.79
CA PHE A 200 -6.40 8.48 -0.03
C PHE A 200 -5.75 8.70 -1.40
N LEU A 201 -6.06 9.82 -2.06
CA LEU A 201 -5.55 10.14 -3.40
C LEU A 201 -4.03 10.35 -3.38
N ILE A 202 -3.54 11.11 -2.39
CA ILE A 202 -2.12 11.40 -2.24
C ILE A 202 -1.35 10.12 -1.87
N SER A 203 -1.91 9.27 -1.01
CA SER A 203 -1.30 7.99 -0.63
C SER A 203 -1.14 7.05 -1.83
N MET A 204 -2.12 6.98 -2.73
CA MET A 204 -2.06 6.15 -3.95
C MET A 204 -0.90 6.56 -4.89
N PHE A 205 -0.55 7.84 -4.96
CA PHE A 205 0.67 8.25 -5.67
C PHE A 205 1.94 7.69 -5.02
N GLY A 206 1.99 7.67 -3.68
CA GLY A 206 3.06 7.05 -2.94
C GLY A 206 3.19 5.55 -3.21
N GLU A 207 2.07 4.85 -3.37
CA GLU A 207 2.00 3.43 -3.70
C GLU A 207 2.57 3.14 -5.10
N ILE A 208 2.21 3.94 -6.11
CA ILE A 208 2.81 3.86 -7.46
C ILE A 208 4.33 4.07 -7.39
N CYS A 209 4.77 5.11 -6.68
CA CYS A 209 6.21 5.39 -6.52
C CYS A 209 6.92 4.20 -5.83
N MET A 210 6.33 3.66 -4.76
CA MET A 210 6.87 2.53 -4.03
C MET A 210 7.12 1.34 -4.98
N VAL A 211 6.10 0.93 -5.75
CA VAL A 211 6.17 -0.21 -6.68
C VAL A 211 7.20 0.06 -7.78
N PHE A 212 7.18 1.25 -8.38
CA PHE A 212 8.12 1.64 -9.43
C PHE A 212 9.59 1.53 -8.96
N PHE A 213 9.89 2.04 -7.75
CA PHE A 213 11.24 1.97 -7.21
C PHE A 213 11.64 0.55 -6.78
N LEU A 214 10.71 -0.31 -6.35
CA LEU A 214 10.99 -1.73 -6.10
C LEU A 214 11.34 -2.47 -7.41
N ILE A 215 10.67 -2.14 -8.52
CA ILE A 215 10.99 -2.67 -9.84
C ILE A 215 12.40 -2.25 -10.27
N LEU A 216 12.75 -0.97 -10.11
CA LEU A 216 14.09 -0.46 -10.43
C LEU A 216 15.17 -1.09 -9.55
N TYR A 217 14.90 -1.24 -8.25
CA TYR A 217 15.79 -1.92 -7.32
C TYR A 217 16.13 -3.33 -7.80
N PHE A 218 15.10 -4.12 -8.13
CA PHE A 218 15.31 -5.49 -8.63
C PHE A 218 16.11 -5.52 -9.93
N ASN A 219 15.78 -4.66 -10.90
CA ASN A 219 16.48 -4.59 -12.19
C ASN A 219 17.96 -4.25 -12.05
N LYS A 220 18.33 -3.50 -11.01
CA LYS A 220 19.72 -3.11 -10.76
C LYS A 220 20.52 -4.23 -10.08
N GLU A 221 19.91 -4.98 -9.15
CA GLU A 221 20.60 -6.08 -8.46
C GLU A 221 20.61 -7.38 -9.27
N SER A 222 19.75 -7.52 -10.29
CA SER A 222 19.73 -8.67 -11.19
C SER A 222 20.70 -8.57 -12.38
N LYS A 223 21.46 -7.47 -12.48
CA LYS A 223 22.51 -7.25 -13.48
C LYS A 223 23.88 -7.48 -12.86
#